data_AF-A0A5S4EZ83-F1
#
_entry.id   AF-A0A5S4EZ83-F1
#
_cell.length_a   1.000
_cell.length_b   1.000
_cell.length_c   1.000
_cell.angle_alpha   90.00
_cell.angle_beta   90.00
_cell.angle_gamma   90.00
#
_symmetry.space_group_name_H-M   'P 1'
#
loop_
_entity.id
_entity.type
_entity.pdbx_description
1 polymer ?
#
loop_
_entity_poly.entity_id
_entity_poly.type
_entity_poly.pdbx_seq_one_letter_code
_entity_poly.pdbx_strand_id
1 'polypeptide(L)' 'MSEASEGMSPRYILVTGSVGFIGAHLCRRLLMRGDHVTAVDSLVRGDLPALNGLRAVRCIGT' A
#
# COMPACT_ATOMS: atom_id res chain seq x y z
N MET A 1 -10.31 -29.82 -5.80
CA MET A 1 -9.30 -29.26 -4.88
C MET A 1 -7.96 -29.26 -5.62
N SER A 2 -7.69 -28.19 -6.36
CA SER A 2 -6.38 -27.92 -6.94
C SER A 2 -6.38 -26.48 -7.40
N GLU A 3 -5.76 -25.59 -6.64
CA GLU A 3 -5.14 -24.41 -7.24
C GLU A 3 -3.75 -24.29 -6.66
N ALA A 4 -2.81 -24.19 -7.60
CA ALA A 4 -1.40 -24.32 -7.42
C ALA A 4 -0.86 -23.26 -6.46
N SER A 5 0.11 -23.69 -5.64
CA SER A 5 1.17 -22.81 -5.18
C SER A 5 2.03 -22.40 -6.39
N GLU A 6 1.54 -21.46 -7.20
CA GLU A 6 2.45 -20.61 -7.96
C GLU A 6 3.15 -19.73 -6.94
N GLY A 7 4.48 -19.73 -6.93
CA GLY A 7 5.26 -18.75 -6.18
C GLY A 7 4.80 -17.37 -6.64
N MET A 8 3.99 -16.70 -5.82
CA MET A 8 3.29 -15.49 -6.22
C MET A 8 4.34 -14.44 -6.58
N SER A 9 4.43 -14.13 -7.88
CA SER A 9 5.28 -13.05 -8.35
C SER A 9 4.85 -11.74 -7.68
N PRO A 10 5.79 -10.87 -7.27
CA PRO A 10 5.47 -9.58 -6.66
C PRO A 10 4.45 -8.81 -7.52
N ARG A 11 3.31 -8.43 -6.94
CA ARG A 11 2.30 -7.63 -7.66
C ARG A 11 2.55 -6.14 -7.45
N TYR A 12 2.15 -5.32 -8.43
CA TYR A 12 2.15 -3.86 -8.30
C TYR A 12 0.73 -3.38 -7.96
N ILE A 13 0.57 -2.70 -6.82
CA ILE A 13 -0.73 -2.37 -6.24
C ILE A 13 -0.80 -0.87 -5.92
N LEU A 14 -1.86 -0.21 -6.40
CA LEU A 14 -2.19 1.17 -6.03
C LEU A 14 -3.19 1.17 -4.86
N VAL A 15 -2.87 1.90 -3.78
CA VAL A 15 -3.74 2.01 -2.60
C VAL A 15 -4.12 3.46 -2.38
N THR A 16 -5.41 3.78 -2.51
CA THR A 16 -5.97 5.08 -2.12
C THR A 16 -6.35 5.09 -0.64
N GLY A 17 -6.37 6.26 0.01
CA GLY A 17 -6.65 6.34 1.46
C GLY A 17 -5.58 5.67 2.32
N SER A 18 -4.36 5.56 1.78
CA SER A 18 -3.23 4.82 2.37
C SER A 18 -2.77 5.32 3.75
N VAL A 19 -3.06 6.58 4.10
CA VAL A 19 -2.67 7.19 5.39
C VAL A 19 -3.77 7.04 6.46
N GLY A 20 -4.94 6.52 6.09
CA GLY A 20 -6.00 6.16 7.04
C GLY A 20 -5.69 4.89 7.86
N PHE A 21 -6.52 4.59 8.87
CA PHE A 21 -6.34 3.44 9.77
C PHE A 21 -6.25 2.10 9.01
N ILE A 22 -7.21 1.85 8.12
CA ILE A 22 -7.28 0.61 7.33
C ILE A 22 -6.22 0.63 6.23
N GLY A 23 -6.06 1.75 5.53
CA GLY A 23 -5.09 1.90 4.44
C GLY A 23 -3.66 1.61 4.87
N ALA A 24 -3.24 2.15 6.02
CA ALA A 24 -1.89 1.94 6.53
C ALA A 24 -1.64 0.46 6.89
N HIS A 25 -2.62 -0.22 7.51
CA HIS A 25 -2.51 -1.65 7.82
C HIS A 25 -2.51 -2.52 6.56
N LEU A 26 -3.32 -2.18 5.57
CA LEU A 26 -3.35 -2.86 4.27
C LEU A 26 -1.99 -2.73 3.57
N CYS A 27 -1.44 -1.52 3.47
CA CYS A 27 -0.13 -1.29 2.87
C CYS A 27 0.97 -2.12 3.54
N ARG A 28 1.00 -2.20 4.88
CA ARG A 28 1.94 -3.05 5.63
C ARG A 28 1.77 -4.53 5.30
N ARG A 29 0.54 -5.02 5.23
CA ARG A 29 0.24 -6.42 4.90
C ARG A 29 0.71 -6.78 3.49
N LEU A 30 0.48 -5.90 2.51
CA LEU A 30 0.88 -6.10 1.11
C LEU A 30 2.40 -6.07 0.95
N LEU A 31 3.08 -5.12 1.60
CA LEU A 31 4.55 -5.10 1.63
C LEU A 31 5.13 -6.37 2.26
N MET A 32 4.60 -6.83 3.40
CA MET A 32 5.05 -8.07 4.06
C MET A 32 4.82 -9.32 3.19
N ARG A 33 3.85 -9.28 2.28
CA ARG A 33 3.64 -10.35 1.29
C ARG A 33 4.67 -10.32 0.16
N GLY A 34 5.43 -9.23 0.02
CA GLY A 34 6.41 -9.02 -1.04
C GLY A 34 5.86 -8.24 -2.24
N ASP A 35 4.69 -7.59 -2.12
CA ASP A 35 4.14 -6.76 -3.19
C ASP A 35 4.80 -5.37 -3.24
N HIS A 36 4.77 -4.78 -4.43
CA HIS A 36 5.11 -3.38 -4.65
C HIS A 36 3.86 -2.51 -4.47
N VAL A 37 3.89 -1.61 -3.50
CA VAL A 37 2.72 -0.78 -3.16
C VAL A 37 3.00 0.68 -3.47
N THR A 38 2.18 1.26 -4.34
CA THR A 38 2.06 2.70 -4.55
C THR A 38 0.89 3.21 -3.72
N ALA A 39 1.18 3.98 -2.68
CA ALA A 39 0.17 4.66 -1.90
C ALA A 39 -0.29 5.96 -2.62
N VAL A 40 -1.54 6.38 -2.41
CA VAL A 40 -2.13 7.68 -2.80
C VAL A 40 -3.07 8.12 -1.69
N ASP A 41 -2.97 9.37 -1.25
CA ASP A 41 -3.84 9.91 -0.21
C ASP A 41 -4.00 11.41 -0.37
N SER A 42 -5.14 11.94 0.07
CA SER A 42 -5.44 13.37 0.08
C SER A 42 -4.94 14.07 1.36
N LEU A 43 -4.44 13.32 2.35
CA LEU A 43 -3.91 13.79 3.63
C LEU A 43 -4.88 14.64 4.46
N VAL A 44 -6.18 14.61 4.14
CA VAL A 44 -7.20 15.45 4.81
C VAL A 44 -7.29 15.17 6.33
N ARG A 45 -6.85 13.99 6.79
CA ARG A 45 -6.83 13.58 8.22
C ARG A 45 -5.58 12.81 8.65
N GLY A 46 -4.62 12.57 7.75
CA GLY A 46 -3.56 11.57 7.94
C GLY A 46 -2.18 12.18 8.18
N ASP A 47 -1.37 11.54 9.04
CA ASP A 47 0.01 11.92 9.30
C ASP A 47 0.99 11.02 8.52
N LEU A 48 1.96 11.64 7.83
CA LEU A 48 2.96 10.98 6.98
C LEU A 48 3.78 9.83 7.63
N PRO A 49 4.06 9.82 8.96
CA PRO A 49 4.81 8.75 9.62
C PRO A 49 4.19 7.35 9.46
N ALA A 50 2.89 7.26 9.17
CA ALA A 50 2.20 5.99 8.97
C ALA A 50 2.76 5.17 7.79
N LEU A 51 3.43 5.83 6.82
CA LEU A 51 3.91 5.22 5.57
C LEU A 51 5.41 4.91 5.54
N ASN A 52 6.14 5.03 6.65
CA ASN A 52 7.58 4.73 6.70
C ASN A 52 7.90 3.34 6.11
N GLY A 53 8.77 3.30 5.09
CA GLY A 53 9.19 2.07 4.39
C GLY A 53 8.42 1.73 3.11
N LEU A 54 7.37 2.49 2.76
CA LEU A 54 6.70 2.38 1.45
C LEU A 54 7.45 3.21 0.40
N ARG A 55 7.64 2.62 -0.80
CA ARG A 55 8.05 3.38 -1.99
C ARG A 55 6.81 3.98 -2.66
N ALA A 56 6.27 5.07 -2.10
CA ALA A 56 5.38 6.06 -2.75
C ALA A 56 4.97 7.11 -1.70
N VAL A 57 4.70 8.39 -2.00
CA VAL A 57 3.59 8.87 -2.86
C VAL A 57 3.84 10.30 -3.37
N ARG A 58 3.47 10.54 -4.63
CA ARG A 58 3.25 11.86 -5.21
C ARG A 58 1.91 12.42 -4.75
N CYS A 59 1.93 13.48 -3.95
CA CYS A 59 0.75 14.26 -3.62
C CYS A 59 0.26 14.96 -4.91
N ILE A 60 -0.98 14.71 -5.32
CA ILE A 60 -1.67 15.56 -6.30
C ILE A 60 -2.80 16.24 -5.52
N GLY A 61 -2.47 17.36 -4.90
CA GLY A 61 -3.44 18.37 -4.51
C GLY A 61 -3.34 19.50 -5.52
N THR A 62 -4.43 19.77 -6.23
CA THR A 62 -4.66 21.10 -6.85
C THR A 62 -5.06 22.08 -5.77
#